data_AF-A0A1X7AH92-F1
#
_entry.id   AF-A0A1X7AH92-F1
#
_cell.length_a   1.000
_cell.length_b   1.000
_cell.length_c   1.000
_cell.angle_alpha   90.00
_cell.angle_beta   90.00
_cell.angle_gamma   90.00
#
_symmetry.space_group_name_H-M   'P 1'
#
loop_
_entity.id
_entity.type
_entity.pdbx_description
1 polymer ?
#
loop_
_entity_poly.entity_id
_entity_poly.type
_entity_poly.pdbx_seq_one_letter_code
_entity_poly.pdbx_strand_id
1 'polypeptide(L)'
;MFLGIFTGIEVLFFILGVLTTLSIGGLFWLKKSHPVHWNSLSIIGSGLFIMIAAIAWCVSSVLEGEPQAGSMGLMVIFLPGLVLTTLGGRLAFQQIK
;
A
#
# COMPACT_ATOMS: atom_id res chain seq x y z
N MET A 1 25.60 -7.17 23.47
CA MET A 1 24.59 -8.16 23.06
C MET A 1 23.22 -7.48 23.04
N PHE A 2 22.94 -6.70 22.00
CA PHE A 2 21.68 -5.94 21.79
C PHE A 2 21.22 -6.07 20.32
N LEU A 3 21.55 -7.20 19.67
CA LEU A 3 21.40 -7.43 18.22
C LEU A 3 20.59 -8.70 17.92
N GLY A 4 19.54 -8.98 18.70
CA GLY A 4 18.78 -10.23 18.58
C GLY A 4 17.26 -10.09 18.56
N ILE A 5 16.72 -8.86 18.51
CA ILE A 5 15.26 -8.63 18.59
C ILE A 5 14.65 -8.17 17.26
N PHE A 6 15.47 -7.62 16.35
CA PHE A 6 15.02 -7.16 15.04
C PHE A 6 15.73 -7.95 13.94
N THR A 7 15.11 -9.05 13.50
CA THR A 7 15.54 -9.87 12.35
C THR A 7 15.15 -9.26 11.00
N GLY A 8 14.38 -8.17 11.02
CA GLY A 8 13.93 -7.41 9.85
C GLY A 8 12.45 -7.62 9.55
N ILE A 9 11.92 -8.79 9.94
CA ILE A 9 10.49 -9.10 9.81
C ILE A 9 9.63 -8.23 10.74
N GLU A 10 10.12 -7.90 11.93
CA GLU A 10 9.42 -7.07 12.91
C GLU A 10 9.35 -5.62 12.42
N VAL A 11 10.43 -5.14 11.79
CA VAL A 11 10.47 -3.82 11.13
C VAL A 11 9.50 -3.79 9.94
N LEU A 12 9.44 -4.87 9.16
CA LEU A 12 8.47 -4.99 8.06
C LEU A 12 7.03 -4.85 8.57
N PHE A 13 6.63 -5.65 9.56
CA PHE A 13 5.26 -5.59 10.10
C PHE A 13 4.94 -4.24 10.74
N PHE A 14 5.90 -3.61 11.43
CA PHE A 14 5.73 -2.26 11.94
C PHE A 14 5.46 -1.25 10.82
N ILE A 15 6.27 -1.26 9.75
CA ILE A 15 6.09 -0.38 8.59
C ILE A 15 4.74 -0.65 7.90
N LEU A 16 4.36 -1.91 7.71
CA LEU A 16 3.07 -2.27 7.11
C LEU A 16 1.89 -1.74 7.96
N GLY A 17 1.98 -1.82 9.29
CA GLY A 17 0.99 -1.25 10.20
C GLY A 17 0.88 0.27 10.07
N VAL A 18 2.01 0.97 9.99
CA VAL A 18 2.05 2.43 9.77
C VAL A 18 1.44 2.80 8.41
N LEU A 19 1.84 2.13 7.33
CA LEU A 19 1.31 2.38 5.98
C LEU A 19 -0.18 2.12 5.88
N THR A 20 -0.66 1.06 6.54
CA THR A 20 -2.10 0.73 6.59
C THR A 20 -2.87 1.81 7.34
N THR A 21 -2.37 2.24 8.49
CA THR A 21 -3.00 3.30 9.30
C THR A 21 -3.06 4.62 8.54
N LEU A 22 -1.96 5.02 7.89
CA LEU A 22 -1.92 6.23 7.07
C LEU A 22 -2.85 6.13 5.85
N SER A 23 -2.93 4.96 5.21
CA SER A 23 -3.81 4.75 4.07
C SER A 23 -5.29 4.88 4.46
N ILE A 24 -5.71 4.19 5.53
CA ILE A 24 -7.09 4.28 6.03
C ILE A 24 -7.39 5.69 6.53
N GLY A 25 -6.48 6.27 7.32
CA GLY A 25 -6.61 7.64 7.82
C GLY A 25 -6.72 8.67 6.70
N GLY A 26 -5.91 8.54 5.66
CA GLY A 26 -5.95 9.38 4.46
C GLY A 26 -7.26 9.26 3.69
N LEU A 27 -7.78 8.04 3.49
CA LEU A 27 -9.08 7.82 2.85
C LEU A 27 -10.24 8.39 3.68
N PHE A 28 -10.21 8.21 4.99
CA PHE A 28 -11.23 8.76 5.89
C PHE A 28 -11.20 10.28 5.90
N TRP A 29 -10.00 10.87 5.98
CA TRP A 29 -9.81 12.31 5.87
C TRP A 29 -10.31 12.84 4.53
N LEU A 30 -9.99 12.17 3.41
CA LEU A 30 -10.45 12.56 2.08
C LEU A 30 -11.98 12.53 1.98
N LYS A 31 -12.63 11.50 2.55
CA LYS A 31 -14.10 11.40 2.60
C LYS A 31 -14.75 12.50 3.45
N LYS A 32 -14.09 12.90 4.54
CA LYS A 32 -14.62 13.92 5.46
C LYS A 32 -14.44 15.34 4.91
N SER A 33 -13.32 15.59 4.24
CA SER A 33 -12.96 16.93 3.75
C SER A 33 -13.60 17.29 2.40
N HIS A 34 -14.04 16.29 1.63
CA HIS A 34 -14.49 16.48 0.26
C HIS A 34 -15.71 15.61 -0.10
N PRO A 35 -16.55 16.01 -1.09
CA PRO A 35 -17.72 15.26 -1.53
C PRO A 35 -17.36 14.04 -2.41
N VAL A 36 -16.32 13.28 -2.05
CA VAL A 36 -15.85 12.12 -2.81
C VAL A 36 -16.81 10.94 -2.63
N HIS A 37 -17.16 10.27 -3.73
CA HIS A 37 -18.02 9.08 -3.71
C HIS A 37 -17.28 7.85 -3.18
N TRP A 38 -18.03 6.94 -2.55
CA TRP A 38 -17.49 5.67 -2.03
C TRP A 38 -16.86 4.79 -3.12
N ASN A 39 -17.33 4.87 -4.36
CA ASN A 39 -16.76 4.13 -5.48
C ASN A 39 -15.32 4.58 -5.81
N SER A 40 -15.04 5.89 -5.76
CA SER A 40 -13.67 6.38 -5.96
C SER A 40 -12.76 5.95 -4.82
N LEU A 41 -13.26 6.03 -3.58
CA LEU A 41 -12.52 5.62 -2.38
C LEU A 41 -12.25 4.11 -2.33
N SER A 42 -13.16 3.27 -2.79
CA SER A 42 -12.93 1.82 -2.83
C SER A 42 -11.88 1.44 -3.88
N ILE A 43 -11.83 2.14 -5.01
CA ILE A 43 -10.78 1.96 -6.02
C ILE A 43 -9.41 2.42 -5.47
N ILE A 44 -9.35 3.58 -4.81
CA ILE A 44 -8.10 4.02 -4.16
C ILE A 44 -7.68 3.03 -3.06
N GLY A 45 -8.62 2.62 -2.20
CA GLY A 45 -8.34 1.72 -1.08
C GLY A 45 -7.89 0.33 -1.52
N SER A 46 -8.49 -0.23 -2.57
CA SER A 46 -8.04 -1.51 -3.15
C SER A 46 -6.63 -1.38 -3.75
N GLY A 47 -6.33 -0.29 -4.47
CA GLY A 47 -4.99 -0.01 -4.97
C GLY A 47 -3.94 0.10 -3.85
N LEU A 48 -4.23 0.86 -2.80
CA LEU A 48 -3.35 1.01 -1.63
C LEU A 48 -3.13 -0.32 -0.92
N PHE A 49 -4.19 -1.11 -0.72
CA PHE A 49 -4.09 -2.44 -0.12
C PHE A 49 -3.17 -3.36 -0.93
N ILE A 50 -3.35 -3.41 -2.26
CA ILE A 50 -2.51 -4.21 -3.16
C ILE A 50 -1.05 -3.76 -3.09
N MET A 51 -0.79 -2.44 -3.06
CA MET A 51 0.58 -1.91 -2.94
C MET A 51 1.22 -2.29 -1.60
N ILE A 52 0.49 -2.22 -0.49
CA ILE A 52 0.99 -2.61 0.84
C ILE A 52 1.29 -4.12 0.86
N ALA A 53 0.40 -4.95 0.31
CA ALA A 53 0.63 -6.39 0.18
C ALA A 53 1.85 -6.70 -0.71
N ALA A 54 2.06 -5.93 -1.78
CA ALA A 54 3.24 -6.06 -2.63
C ALA A 54 4.53 -5.69 -1.89
N ILE A 55 4.53 -4.66 -1.03
CA ILE A 55 5.68 -4.31 -0.19
C ILE A 55 6.01 -5.47 0.75
N ALA A 56 4.99 -6.04 1.40
CA ALA A 56 5.16 -7.23 2.25
C ALA A 56 5.80 -8.38 1.48
N TRP A 57 5.28 -8.69 0.29
CA TRP A 57 5.83 -9.72 -0.60
C TRP A 57 7.29 -9.46 -0.96
N CYS A 58 7.60 -8.24 -1.42
CA CYS A 58 8.94 -7.90 -1.91
C CYS A 58 10.00 -8.00 -0.81
N VAL A 59 9.71 -7.48 0.39
CA VAL A 59 10.64 -7.53 1.51
C VAL A 59 10.82 -8.96 2.00
N SER A 60 9.73 -9.73 2.14
CA SER A 60 9.81 -11.15 2.51
C SER A 60 10.64 -11.96 1.52
N SER A 61 10.45 -11.76 0.20
CA SER A 61 11.24 -12.46 -0.83
C SER A 61 12.75 -12.17 -0.69
N VAL A 62 13.14 -10.95 -0.34
CA VAL A 62 14.55 -10.61 -0.10
C VAL A 62 15.07 -11.29 1.17
N LEU A 63 14.27 -11.30 2.25
CA LEU A 63 14.64 -11.96 3.50
C LEU A 63 14.75 -13.49 3.35
N GLU A 64 13.99 -14.09 2.43
CA GLU A 64 14.03 -15.52 2.10
C GLU A 64 15.14 -15.89 1.11
N GLY A 65 15.90 -14.91 0.59
CA GLY A 65 17.02 -15.16 -0.34
C GLY A 65 16.61 -15.28 -1.81
N GLU A 66 15.38 -14.90 -2.16
CA GLU A 66 14.79 -14.98 -3.51
C GLU A 66 14.46 -13.57 -4.07
N PRO A 67 15.45 -12.69 -4.30
CA PRO A 67 15.21 -11.30 -4.72
C PRO A 67 14.53 -11.17 -6.09
N GLN A 68 14.62 -12.20 -6.94
CA GLN A 68 13.90 -12.27 -8.21
C GLN A 68 12.39 -12.32 -8.00
N ALA A 69 11.91 -13.04 -6.97
CA ALA A 69 10.49 -13.08 -6.61
C ALA A 69 9.99 -11.71 -6.12
N GLY A 70 10.84 -10.95 -5.42
CA GLY A 70 10.54 -9.56 -5.04
C GLY A 70 10.44 -8.64 -6.25
N SER A 71 11.36 -8.76 -7.22
CA SER A 71 11.32 -7.99 -8.47
C SER A 71 10.03 -8.26 -9.27
N MET A 72 9.61 -9.53 -9.33
CA MET A 72 8.34 -9.91 -9.94
C MET A 72 7.15 -9.31 -9.17
N GLY A 73 7.18 -9.34 -7.84
CA GLY A 73 6.16 -8.72 -6.99
C GLY A 73 5.94 -7.24 -7.29
N LEU A 74 7.00 -6.47 -7.56
CA LEU A 74 6.88 -5.07 -7.98
C LEU A 74 6.14 -4.93 -9.32
N MET A 75 6.45 -5.78 -10.29
CA MET A 75 5.87 -5.69 -11.63
C MET A 75 4.42 -6.19 -11.68
N VAL A 76 4.10 -7.27 -10.98
CA VAL A 76 2.81 -7.97 -11.14
C VAL A 76 1.81 -7.69 -10.02
N ILE A 77 2.26 -7.17 -8.88
CA ILE A 77 1.40 -6.83 -7.74
C ILE A 77 1.40 -5.33 -7.50
N PHE A 78 2.58 -4.72 -7.30
CA PHE A 78 2.66 -3.30 -6.95
C PHE A 78 2.17 -2.39 -8.08
N LEU A 79 2.59 -2.63 -9.32
CA LEU A 79 2.23 -1.78 -10.46
C LEU A 79 0.72 -1.76 -10.75
N PRO A 80 -0.02 -2.89 -10.75
CA PRO A 80 -1.49 -2.87 -10.80
C PRO A 80 -2.12 -2.07 -9.65
N GLY A 81 -1.61 -2.21 -8.42
CA GLY A 81 -2.06 -1.42 -7.27
C GLY A 81 -1.85 0.09 -7.47
N LEU A 82 -0.71 0.48 -8.05
CA LEU A 82 -0.40 1.87 -8.41
C LEU A 82 -1.38 2.40 -9.47
N VAL A 83 -1.66 1.60 -10.50
CA VAL A 83 -2.64 1.95 -11.55
C VAL A 83 -4.03 2.17 -10.95
N LEU A 84 -4.50 1.27 -10.09
CA LEU A 84 -5.80 1.43 -9.43
C LEU A 84 -5.84 2.68 -8.54
N THR A 85 -4.80 2.90 -7.73
CA THR A 85 -4.69 4.07 -6.85
C THR A 85 -4.73 5.38 -7.65
N THR A 86 -4.01 5.44 -8.76
CA THR A 86 -3.96 6.64 -9.62
C THR A 86 -5.28 6.89 -10.36
N LEU A 87 -5.93 5.84 -10.87
CA LEU A 87 -7.26 5.96 -11.50
C LEU A 87 -8.33 6.38 -10.50
N GLY A 88 -8.36 5.76 -9.31
CA GLY A 88 -9.27 6.14 -8.23
C GLY A 88 -9.03 7.58 -7.76
N GLY A 89 -7.77 7.99 -7.65
CA GLY A 89 -7.37 9.35 -7.30
C GLY A 89 -7.83 10.37 -8.34
N ARG A 90 -7.72 10.05 -9.64
CA ARG A 90 -8.24 10.89 -10.72
C ARG A 90 -9.76 11.04 -10.64
N LEU A 91 -10.49 9.96 -10.37
CA LEU A 91 -11.96 10.01 -10.20
C LEU A 91 -12.35 10.86 -8.99
N ALA A 92 -11.66 10.71 -7.87
CA ALA A 92 -11.88 11.54 -6.69
C ALA A 92 -11.59 13.02 -6.98
N PHE A 93 -10.50 13.33 -7.68
CA PHE A 93 -10.15 14.71 -8.04
C PHE A 93 -11.21 15.37 -8.93
N GLN A 94 -11.77 14.63 -9.88
CA GLN A 94 -12.86 15.12 -10.74
C GLN A 94 -14.16 15.44 -9.98
N GLN A 95 -14.36 14.87 -8.79
CA GLN A 95 -15.53 15.12 -7.93
C GLN A 95 -15.32 16.32 -7.00
N ILE A 96 -14.07 16.71 -6.77
CA ILE A 96 -13.70 17.86 -5.92
C ILE A 96 -13.75 19.17 -6.72
N LYS A 97 -13.40 19.09 -8.00
CA LYS A 97 -13.45 20.23 -8.94
C LYS A 97 -14.89 20.55 -9.33
#